data_AF-A0A6B2C2C2-F1
#
_entry.id   AF-A0A6B2C2C2-F1
#
_cell.length_a   1.000
_cell.length_b   1.000
_cell.length_c   1.000
_cell.angle_alpha   90.00
_cell.angle_beta   90.00
_cell.angle_gamma   90.00
#
_symmetry.space_group_name_H-M   'P 1'
#
loop_
_entity.id
_entity.type
_entity.pdbx_description
1 polymer ?
#
loop_
_entity_poly.entity_id
_entity_poly.type
_entity_poly.pdbx_seq_one_letter_code
_entity_poly.pdbx_strand_id
1 'polypeptide(L)'
;MIKEKITLIVGRVDHPQTNGKVEKFFNIFEKKVRFFDSFNEFMNCYNFIRPHGACEIERLEIPRVIFYQKLPKKEVIIGSSLLENIGGVNDLQIKQVEIMN
;
A
#
# COMPACT_ATOMS: atom_id res chain seq x y z
N MET A 1 -21.15 -16.95 4.11
CA MET A 1 -19.76 -17.08 3.62
C MET A 1 -18.92 -15.99 4.25
N ILE A 2 -18.23 -16.27 5.36
CA ILE A 2 -17.16 -15.41 5.91
C ILE A 2 -15.96 -16.34 6.01
N LYS A 3 -15.26 -16.54 4.89
CA LYS A 3 -14.07 -17.41 4.83
C LYS A 3 -12.82 -16.67 5.33
N GLU A 4 -12.87 -15.35 5.26
CA GLU A 4 -11.87 -14.40 5.74
C GLU A 4 -12.56 -13.48 6.76
N LYS A 5 -11.90 -13.08 7.86
CA LYS A 5 -12.44 -12.17 8.90
C LYS A 5 -12.57 -10.72 8.38
N ILE A 6 -13.23 -10.53 7.23
CA ILE A 6 -13.37 -9.26 6.53
C ILE A 6 -14.82 -8.81 6.66
N THR A 7 -15.02 -7.60 7.20
CA THR A 7 -16.32 -6.94 7.25
C THR A 7 -16.55 -6.16 5.97
N LEU A 8 -17.58 -6.51 5.21
CA LEU A 8 -18.01 -5.72 4.05
C LEU A 8 -18.74 -4.46 4.54
N ILE A 9 -18.18 -3.29 4.22
CA ILE A 9 -18.82 -1.99 4.45
C ILE A 9 -19.31 -1.48 3.10
N VAL A 10 -20.63 -1.41 2.92
CA VAL A 10 -21.25 -0.89 1.69
C VAL A 10 -21.42 0.63 1.77
N GLY A 11 -21.07 1.31 0.69
CA GLY A 11 -21.35 2.75 0.55
C GLY A 11 -22.82 3.03 0.32
N ARG A 12 -23.24 4.26 0.63
CA ARG A 12 -24.57 4.74 0.25
C ARG A 12 -24.61 5.02 -1.26
N VAL A 13 -25.79 4.92 -1.84
CA VAL A 13 -26.06 5.41 -3.20
C VAL A 13 -25.75 6.91 -3.25
N ASP A 14 -25.14 7.36 -4.35
CA ASP A 14 -24.77 8.77 -4.58
C ASP A 14 -23.92 9.40 -3.47
N HIS A 15 -22.99 8.62 -2.91
CA HIS A 15 -22.04 9.10 -1.91
C HIS A 15 -20.58 9.01 -2.39
N PRO A 16 -20.11 10.01 -3.16
CA PRO A 16 -18.76 10.03 -3.74
C PRO A 16 -17.64 9.85 -2.71
N GLN A 17 -17.85 10.31 -1.47
CA GLN A 17 -16.84 10.23 -0.44
C GLN A 17 -16.54 8.79 0.02
N THR A 18 -17.49 7.83 -0.07
CA THR A 18 -17.21 6.43 0.31
C THR A 18 -16.19 5.80 -0.63
N ASN A 19 -16.32 6.05 -1.94
CA ASN A 19 -15.46 5.45 -2.97
C ASN A 19 -14.35 6.39 -3.46
N GLY A 20 -14.25 7.60 -2.91
CA GLY A 20 -13.34 8.64 -3.40
C GLY A 20 -11.87 8.21 -3.47
N LYS A 21 -11.41 7.27 -2.63
CA LYS A 21 -10.04 6.70 -2.74
C LYS A 21 -9.86 5.89 -4.02
N VAL A 22 -10.83 5.03 -4.34
CA VAL A 22 -10.84 4.20 -5.55
C VAL A 22 -11.01 5.08 -6.79
N GLU A 23 -11.94 6.04 -6.74
CA GLU A 23 -12.12 7.02 -7.82
C GLU A 23 -10.85 7.83 -8.09
N LYS A 24 -10.14 8.27 -7.03
CA LYS A 24 -8.88 9.00 -7.17
C LYS A 24 -7.79 8.13 -7.81
N PHE A 25 -7.72 6.85 -7.46
CA PHE A 25 -6.82 5.90 -8.09
C PHE A 25 -7.13 5.78 -9.58
N PHE A 26 -8.39 5.53 -9.96
CA PHE A 26 -8.77 5.38 -11.36
C PHE A 26 -8.54 6.65 -12.18
N ASN A 27 -8.79 7.83 -11.60
CA ASN A 27 -8.46 9.11 -12.23
C ASN A 27 -6.96 9.23 -12.56
N ILE A 28 -6.07 8.78 -11.67
CA ILE A 28 -4.63 8.75 -11.93
C ILE A 28 -4.29 7.69 -12.99
N PHE A 29 -4.87 6.50 -12.85
CA PHE A 29 -4.68 5.37 -13.75
C PHE A 29 -5.02 5.75 -15.19
N GLU A 30 -6.24 6.21 -15.46
CA GLU A 30 -6.70 6.58 -16.80
C GLU A 30 -5.82 7.67 -17.44
N LYS A 31 -5.36 8.64 -16.66
CA LYS A 31 -4.50 9.73 -17.14
C LYS A 31 -3.07 9.30 -17.44
N LYS A 32 -2.57 8.26 -16.77
CA LYS A 32 -1.14 7.94 -16.72
C LYS A 32 -0.78 6.58 -17.31
N VAL A 33 -1.70 5.63 -17.36
CA VAL A 33 -1.44 4.25 -17.82
C VAL A 33 -0.84 4.21 -19.23
N ARG A 34 -1.24 5.13 -20.11
CA ARG A 34 -0.71 5.26 -21.48
C ARG A 34 0.79 5.56 -21.57
N PHE A 35 1.44 5.93 -20.47
CA PHE A 35 2.88 6.19 -20.39
C PHE A 35 3.68 4.98 -19.90
N PHE A 36 3.03 3.84 -19.70
CA PHE A 36 3.66 2.60 -19.24
C PHE A 36 3.40 1.49 -20.24
N ASP A 37 4.36 0.59 -20.39
CA ASP A 37 4.29 -0.54 -21.32
C ASP A 37 3.40 -1.66 -20.75
N SER A 38 3.15 -1.66 -19.44
CA SER A 38 2.28 -2.63 -18.79
C SER A 38 1.59 -2.09 -17.53
N PHE A 39 0.51 -2.77 -17.15
CA PHE A 39 -0.16 -2.54 -15.86
C PHE A 39 0.79 -2.71 -14.67
N ASN A 40 1.65 -3.73 -14.71
CA ASN A 40 2.62 -4.00 -13.64
C ASN A 40 3.61 -2.85 -13.47
N GLU A 41 4.08 -2.30 -14.58
CA GLU A 41 5.00 -1.15 -14.56
C GLU A 41 4.33 0.09 -13.96
N PHE A 42 3.08 0.37 -14.36
CA PHE A 42 2.27 1.42 -13.74
C PHE A 42 2.14 1.20 -12.22
N MET A 43 1.82 -0.02 -11.79
CA MET A 43 1.64 -0.35 -10.37
C MET A 43 2.95 -0.24 -9.59
N ASN A 44 4.08 -0.58 -10.21
CA ASN A 44 5.40 -0.38 -9.62
C ASN A 44 5.68 1.11 -9.42
N CYS A 45 5.49 1.93 -10.46
CA CYS A 45 5.65 3.37 -10.35
C CYS A 45 4.71 3.98 -9.30
N TYR A 46 3.43 3.60 -9.30
CA TYR A 46 2.44 4.11 -8.37
C TYR A 46 2.78 3.82 -6.91
N ASN A 47 3.24 2.61 -6.59
CA ASN A 47 3.44 2.18 -5.20
C ASN A 47 4.85 2.48 -4.66
N PHE A 48 5.88 2.50 -5.52
CA PHE A 48 7.28 2.53 -5.11
C PHE A 48 8.06 3.78 -5.51
N ILE A 49 7.59 4.53 -6.51
CA ILE A 49 8.34 5.66 -7.08
C ILE A 49 7.58 6.96 -6.87
N ARG A 50 6.26 6.94 -7.05
CA ARG A 50 5.42 8.13 -6.97
C ARG A 50 5.36 8.66 -5.53
N PRO A 51 5.84 9.89 -5.25
CA PRO A 51 5.67 10.49 -3.93
C PRO A 51 4.18 10.73 -3.66
N HIS A 52 3.73 10.41 -2.46
CA HIS A 52 2.35 10.58 -2.06
C HIS A 52 2.07 12.05 -1.72
N GLY A 53 1.54 12.81 -2.68
CA GLY A 53 1.33 14.27 -2.54
C GLY A 53 0.36 14.76 -1.45
N ALA A 54 -0.19 13.88 -0.61
CA ALA A 54 -0.96 14.27 0.58
C ALA A 54 -0.26 13.94 1.91
N CYS A 55 0.95 13.35 1.88
CA CYS A 55 1.87 13.33 3.01
C CYS A 55 2.90 14.43 2.82
N GLU A 56 3.59 14.84 3.89
CA GLU A 56 4.64 15.88 3.86
C GLU A 56 5.50 15.76 2.60
N ILE A 57 5.38 16.75 1.71
CA ILE A 57 6.09 16.81 0.43
C ILE A 57 7.61 16.71 0.67
N GLU A 58 8.07 17.19 1.82
CA GLU A 58 9.46 17.13 2.28
C GLU A 58 9.96 15.71 2.54
N ARG A 59 9.08 14.78 2.95
CA ARG A 59 9.46 13.39 3.26
C ARG A 59 9.40 12.46 2.05
N LEU A 60 8.80 12.89 0.94
CA LEU A 60 8.64 12.09 -0.28
C LEU A 60 8.11 10.66 -0.03
N GLU A 61 7.23 10.51 0.97
CA GLU A 61 6.77 9.19 1.38
C GLU A 61 5.97 8.52 0.25
N ILE A 62 6.35 7.30 -0.11
CA ILE A 62 5.70 6.50 -1.15
C ILE A 62 4.53 5.69 -0.55
N PRO A 63 3.48 5.37 -1.34
CA PRO A 63 2.29 4.67 -0.82
C PRO A 63 2.60 3.38 -0.05
N ARG A 64 3.61 2.63 -0.51
CA ARG A 64 4.10 1.42 0.18
C ARG A 64 4.51 1.68 1.62
N VAL A 65 5.31 2.72 1.85
CA VAL A 65 5.83 3.04 3.19
C VAL A 65 4.68 3.41 4.12
N ILE A 66 3.77 4.27 3.65
CA ILE A 66 2.57 4.67 4.41
C ILE A 66 1.69 3.48 4.77
N PHE A 67 1.51 2.54 3.82
CA PHE A 67 0.73 1.34 4.06
C PHE A 67 1.28 0.57 5.27
N TYR A 68 2.57 0.24 5.26
CA TYR A 68 3.19 -0.51 6.35
C TYR A 68 3.23 0.26 7.68
N GLN A 69 3.45 1.58 7.65
CA GLN A 69 3.40 2.42 8.85
C GLN A 69 2.01 2.45 9.52
N LYS A 70 0.95 2.38 8.71
CA LYS A 70 -0.45 2.42 9.19
C LYS A 70 -1.02 1.05 9.56
N LEU A 71 -0.29 -0.03 9.35
CA LEU A 71 -0.73 -1.34 9.79
C LEU A 71 -0.84 -1.36 11.33
N PRO A 72 -1.94 -1.92 11.88
CA PRO A 72 -2.05 -2.09 13.32
C PRO A 72 -0.90 -2.97 13.84
N LYS A 73 -0.25 -2.53 14.93
CA LYS A 73 0.92 -3.22 15.52
C LYS A 73 0.60 -4.63 16.04
N LYS A 74 -0.68 -4.96 16.20
CA LYS A 74 -1.19 -6.26 16.65
C LYS A 74 -1.83 -6.94 15.44
N GLU A 75 -1.38 -8.16 15.16
CA GLU A 75 -1.83 -9.04 14.07
C GLU A 75 -1.14 -8.85 12.72
N VAL A 76 0.18 -8.93 12.74
CA VAL A 76 0.96 -9.39 11.59
C VAL A 76 0.82 -10.93 11.53
N ILE A 77 -0.32 -11.43 11.03
CA ILE A 77 -0.38 -12.80 10.50
C ILE A 77 0.09 -12.69 9.05
N ILE A 78 1.41 -12.73 8.85
CA ILE A 78 1.97 -12.85 7.50
C ILE A 78 1.63 -14.26 7.02
N GLY A 79 0.75 -14.39 6.03
CA GLY A 79 0.54 -15.66 5.34
C GLY A 79 1.86 -16.14 4.75
N SER A 80 2.15 -17.44 4.86
CA SER A 80 3.45 -18.05 4.48
C SER A 80 3.94 -17.66 3.07
N SER A 81 3.03 -17.38 2.13
CA SER A 81 3.35 -16.93 0.76
C SER A 81 4.00 -15.54 0.67
N LEU A 82 3.82 -14.67 1.66
CA LEU A 82 4.46 -13.36 1.70
C LEU A 82 5.90 -13.45 2.22
N LEU A 83 6.21 -14.41 3.10
CA LEU A 83 7.59 -14.63 3.59
C LEU A 83 8.52 -15.09 2.47
N GLU A 84 8.04 -15.91 1.55
CA GLU A 84 8.81 -16.38 0.38
C GLU A 84 9.23 -15.22 -0.54
N ASN A 85 8.41 -14.17 -0.64
CA ASN A 85 8.72 -12.98 -1.45
C ASN A 85 9.56 -11.93 -0.69
N ILE A 86 9.50 -11.92 0.65
CA ILE A 86 10.31 -11.02 1.49
C ILE A 86 11.73 -11.59 1.69
N GLY A 87 11.91 -12.91 1.57
CA GLY A 87 13.21 -13.61 1.65
C GLY A 87 14.24 -13.22 0.57
N GLY A 88 13.90 -12.31 -0.35
CA GLY A 88 14.83 -11.69 -1.29
C GLY A 88 15.45 -10.37 -0.82
N VAL A 89 15.03 -9.82 0.33
CA VAL A 89 15.65 -8.64 0.96
C VAL A 89 16.24 -9.07 2.30
N ASN A 90 17.20 -9.99 2.22
CA ASN A 90 18.19 -10.13 3.29
C ASN A 90 19.10 -8.89 3.24
N ASP A 91 19.49 -8.41 4.41
CA ASP A 91 20.53 -7.40 4.63
C ASP A 91 20.12 -5.94 4.41
N LEU A 92 19.31 -5.36 5.32
CA LEU A 92 19.67 -4.13 6.06
C LEU A 92 18.55 -3.76 7.08
N GLN A 93 18.92 -3.75 8.36
CA GLN A 93 18.28 -2.99 9.45
C GLN A 93 17.01 -3.50 10.18
N ILE A 94 16.94 -4.79 10.53
CA ILE A 94 16.25 -5.21 11.77
C ILE A 94 17.28 -5.80 12.73
N LYS A 95 18.23 -4.96 13.17
CA LYS A 95 19.21 -5.26 14.24
C LYS A 95 19.47 -4.03 15.14
N GLN A 96 18.49 -3.14 15.32
CA GLN A 96 18.62 -2.02 16.28
C GLN A 96 17.57 -1.99 17.40
N VAL A 97 16.70 -3.01 17.51
CA VAL A 97 15.72 -3.11 18.63
C VAL A 97 16.11 -4.23 19.61
N GLU A 98 17.40 -4.52 19.74
CA GLU A 98 17.96 -5.40 20.80
C GLU A 98 19.03 -4.70 21.65
N ILE A 99 19.20 -3.38 21.53
CA ILE A 99 20.01 -2.57 22.45
C ILE A 99 19.09 -1.59 23.18
N MET A 100 18.18 -2.13 23.98
CA MET A 100 17.51 -1.42 25.06
C MET A 100 16.89 -2.46 26.00
N ASN A 101 17.77 -3.23 26.63
CA ASN A 101 17.59 -3.91 27.91
C ASN A 101 18.96 -3.92 28.60
#